data_AF-A0A5A7NNC2-F1
#
_entry.id   AF-A0A5A7NNC2-F1
#
_cell.length_a   1.000
_cell.length_b   1.000
_cell.length_c   1.000
_cell.angle_alpha   90.00
_cell.angle_beta   90.00
_cell.angle_gamma   90.00
#
_symmetry.space_group_name_H-M   'P 1'
#
loop_
_entity.id
_entity.type
_entity.pdbx_description
1 polymer ?
#
loop_
_entity_poly.entity_id
_entity_poly.type
_entity_poly.pdbx_seq_one_letter_code
_entity_poly.pdbx_strand_id
1 'polypeptide(L)' 'MLNAYDPALPKDSIVAVGNRGQYLVVIPSLELVIVRRGYDMVGGSGFSYVDFASQIVAALKEN' A
#
# COMPACT_ATOMS: atom_id res chain seq x y z
N MET A 1 10.48 1.23 -9.56
CA MET A 1 11.41 1.74 -8.53
C MET A 1 10.91 1.24 -7.19
N LEU A 2 11.73 0.54 -6.41
CA LEU A 2 11.45 0.36 -4.98
C LEU A 2 11.74 1.70 -4.29
N ASN A 3 10.88 2.11 -3.34
CA ASN A 3 11.02 3.29 -2.47
C ASN A 3 10.43 4.61 -2.99
N ALA A 4 9.13 4.61 -3.31
CA ALA A 4 8.33 5.82 -3.16
C ALA A 4 7.86 5.89 -1.70
N TYR A 5 8.53 6.70 -0.87
CA TYR A 5 8.06 7.01 0.48
C TYR A 5 6.88 7.98 0.38
N ASP A 6 5.79 7.64 1.05
CA ASP A 6 4.64 8.52 1.24
C ASP A 6 4.48 8.84 2.74
N PRO A 7 4.35 10.11 3.16
CA PRO A 7 4.23 10.49 4.56
C PRO A 7 2.97 9.96 5.26
N ALA A 8 1.96 9.49 4.52
CA ALA A 8 0.79 8.82 5.10
C ALA A 8 1.09 7.40 5.61
N LEU A 9 2.26 6.83 5.28
CA LEU A 9 2.68 5.51 5.73
C LEU A 9 3.87 5.59 6.72
N PRO A 10 4.06 4.60 7.60
CA PRO A 10 5.25 4.48 8.44
C PRO A 10 6.54 4.56 7.62
N LYS A 11 7.59 5.16 8.20
CA LYS A 11 8.85 5.46 7.49
C LYS A 11 9.60 4.23 6.98
N ASP A 12 9.38 3.07 7.59
CA ASP A 12 9.97 1.80 7.20
C ASP A 12 9.11 1.01 6.21
N SER A 13 8.07 1.63 5.64
CA SER A 13 7.23 1.00 4.63
C SER A 13 8.00 0.75 3.34
N ILE A 14 7.91 -0.47 2.83
CA ILE A 14 8.47 -0.88 1.54
C ILE A 14 7.31 -1.20 0.61
N VAL A 15 7.32 -0.62 -0.60
CA VAL A 15 6.25 -0.80 -1.59
C VAL A 15 6.81 -1.38 -2.88
N ALA A 16 6.16 -2.44 -3.38
CA ALA A 16 6.33 -2.91 -4.74
C ALA A 16 5.03 -2.72 -5.52
N VAL A 17 5.14 -2.06 -6.68
CA VAL A 17 4.01 -1.76 -7.57
C VAL A 17 4.17 -2.59 -8.85
N GLY A 18 3.14 -3.39 -9.15
CA GLY A 18 3.01 -4.12 -10.40
C GLY A 18 1.94 -3.53 -11.30
N ASN A 19 1.96 -3.91 -12.58
CA ASN A 19 1.07 -3.36 -13.60
C ASN A 19 -0.41 -3.64 -13.30
N ARG A 20 -1.30 -2.71 -13.64
CA ARG A 20 -2.77 -2.82 -13.49
C ARG A 20 -3.23 -3.05 -12.05
N GLY A 21 -2.56 -2.36 -11.12
CA GLY A 21 -3.02 -2.28 -9.75
C GLY A 21 -2.55 -3.44 -8.86
N GLN A 22 -1.40 -4.05 -9.13
CA GLN A 22 -0.82 -4.98 -8.16
C GLN A 22 0.00 -4.18 -7.15
N TYR A 23 -0.21 -4.43 -5.86
CA TYR A 23 0.55 -3.77 -4.79
C TYR A 23 0.95 -4.75 -3.71
N LEU A 24 2.20 -4.63 -3.26
CA LEU A 24 2.70 -5.20 -2.02
C LEU A 24 3.17 -4.04 -1.15
N VAL A 25 2.64 -3.94 0.07
CA VAL A 25 3.10 -2.99 1.09
C VAL A 25 3.57 -3.79 2.29
N VAL A 26 4.82 -3.63 2.68
CA VAL A 26 5.44 -4.27 3.85
C VAL A 26 5.76 -3.19 4.87
N ILE A 27 5.30 -3.38 6.11
CA ILE A 27 5.56 -2.45 7.22
C ILE A 27 6.17 -3.27 8.38
N PRO A 28 7.52 -3.39 8.43
CA PRO A 28 8.20 -4.22 9.42
C PRO A 28 7.86 -3.85 10.88
N SER A 29 7.82 -2.56 11.20
CA SER A 29 7.51 -2.04 12.54
C SER A 29 6.12 -2.42 13.05
N LEU A 30 5.22 -2.86 12.17
CA LEU A 30 3.87 -3.31 12.50
C LEU A 30 3.66 -4.80 12.24
N GLU A 31 4.72 -5.55 11.90
CA GLU A 31 4.63 -6.97 11.52
C GLU A 31 3.58 -7.22 10.42
N LEU A 32 3.41 -6.24 9.53
CA LEU A 32 2.30 -6.19 8.58
C LEU A 32 2.77 -6.35 7.14
N VAL A 33 2.08 -7.21 6.40
CA VAL A 33 2.18 -7.31 4.94
C VAL A 33 0.79 -7.20 4.32
N ILE A 34 0.62 -6.24 3.42
CA ILE A 34 -0.61 -6.04 2.65
C ILE A 34 -0.34 -6.47 1.22
N VAL A 35 -1.11 -7.45 0.75
CA VAL A 35 -1.09 -7.91 -0.64
C VAL A 35 -2.41 -7.54 -1.31
N ARG A 36 -2.36 -6.66 -2.32
CA ARG A 36 -3.52 -6.40 -3.19
C ARG A 36 -3.26 -7.01 -4.54
N ARG A 37 -4.12 -7.97 -4.91
CA ARG A 37 -4.27 -8.39 -6.30
C ARG A 37 -5.45 -7.67 -6.92
N GLY A 38 -5.22 -6.93 -7.99
CA GLY A 38 -6.23 -6.08 -8.63
C GLY A 38 -6.19 -6.10 -10.15
N TYR A 39 -7.18 -5.45 -10.75
CA TYR A 39 -7.22 -5.14 -12.16
C TYR A 39 -7.77 -3.72 -12.34
N ASP A 40 -6.87 -2.79 -12.62
CA ASP A 40 -7.24 -1.42 -12.93
C ASP A 40 -7.39 -1.28 -14.45
N MET A 41 -8.52 -0.72 -14.89
CA MET A 41 -8.84 -0.55 -16.32
C MET A 41 -7.91 0.49 -16.98
N VAL A 42 -7.59 0.25 -18.26
CA VAL A 42 -6.88 1.25 -19.07
C VAL A 42 -7.77 2.49 -19.20
N GLY A 43 -7.25 3.65 -18.82
CA GLY A 43 -7.97 4.93 -18.86
C GLY A 43 -8.93 5.16 -17.69
N GLY A 44 -9.03 4.24 -16.73
CA GLY A 44 -9.76 4.44 -15.47
C GLY A 44 -8.91 5.12 -14.40
N SER A 45 -9.54 5.52 -13.28
CA SER A 45 -8.80 5.90 -12.08
C SER A 45 -8.09 4.67 -11.50
N GLY A 46 -6.78 4.78 -11.29
CA GLY A 46 -6.00 3.73 -10.64
C GLY A 46 -6.38 3.56 -9.17
N PHE A 47 -6.10 2.39 -8.61
CA PHE A 47 -6.28 2.15 -7.19
C PHE A 47 -5.24 2.89 -6.35
N SER A 48 -5.67 3.58 -5.30
CA SER A 48 -4.77 4.26 -4.36
C SER A 48 -4.31 3.29 -3.27
N TYR A 49 -3.09 2.76 -3.42
CA TYR A 49 -2.50 1.89 -2.40
C TYR A 49 -2.15 2.64 -1.10
N VAL A 50 -1.89 3.95 -1.19
CA VAL A 50 -1.54 4.80 -0.04
C VAL A 50 -2.76 4.99 0.86
N ASP A 51 -3.90 5.38 0.29
CA ASP A 51 -5.14 5.56 1.06
C ASP A 51 -5.58 4.24 1.69
N PHE A 52 -5.49 3.15 0.94
CA PHE A 52 -5.83 1.82 1.45
C PHE A 52 -4.92 1.37 2.60
N ALA A 53 -3.60 1.48 2.44
CA ALA A 53 -2.66 1.04 3.46
C ALA A 53 -2.71 1.92 4.72
N SER A 54 -2.89 3.24 4.58
CA SER A 54 -3.02 4.13 5.75
C SER A 54 -4.28 3.84 6.57
N GLN A 55 -5.40 3.51 5.91
CA GLN A 55 -6.64 3.10 6.58
C GLN A 55 -6.49 1.76 7.33
N ILE A 56 -5.79 0.78 6.76
CA ILE A 56 -5.48 -0.48 7.48
C ILE A 56 -4.63 -0.20 8.72
N VAL A 57 -3.58 0.62 8.59
CA VAL A 57 -2.73 0.99 9.73
C VAL A 57 -3.52 1.70 10.82
N ALA A 58 -4.47 2.57 10.46
CA ALA A 58 -5.36 3.21 11.42
C ALA A 58 -6.24 2.17 12.14
N ALA A 59 -6.91 1.29 11.39
CA ALA A 59 -7.79 0.26 11.94
C ALA A 59 -7.07 -0.73 12.88
N LEU A 60 -5.80 -1.05 12.62
CA LEU A 60 -5.02 -1.93 13.48
C LEU A 60 -4.57 -1.27 14.79
N LYS A 61 -4.50 0.06 14.86
CA LYS A 61 -4.13 0.81 16.09
C LYS A 61 -5.29 1.02 17.05
N GLU A 62 -6.53 0.79 16.61
CA GLU A 62 -7.74 0.98 17.42
C GLU A 62 -8.10 -0.26 18.26
N ASN A 63 -7.34 -1.35 18.15
CA ASN A 63 -7.46 -2.58 18.95
C ASN A 63 -6.31 -2.74 19.94
#